data_AF-A0A9K3L528-F1
#
_entry.id   AF-A0A9K3L528-F1
#
_cell.length_a   1.000
_cell.length_b   1.000
_cell.length_c   1.000
_cell.angle_alpha   90.00
_cell.angle_beta   90.00
_cell.angle_gamma   90.00
#
_symmetry.space_group_name_H-M   'P 1'
#
loop_
_entity.id
_entity.type
_entity.pdbx_description
1 polymer ?
#
loop_
_entity_poly.entity_id
_entity_poly.type
_entity_poly.pdbx_seq_one_letter_code
_entity_poly.pdbx_strand_id
1 'polypeptide(L)'
;MGGATSKYSHIANDFELAIRSSKDLEHILDTELGAQGKGLHEKISSVETSLPPDLVRNMRYLATIRNKLVHEHDFNKIPERQKFLAKFEQSTIDLKKAIEDRRRARGVNESSGGCIIC
;
A
#
# COMPACT_ATOMS: atom_id res chain seq x y z
N MET A 1 -17.15 3.82 19.68
CA MET A 1 -16.51 4.14 18.38
C MET A 1 -15.04 4.40 18.63
N GLY A 2 -14.20 3.36 18.59
CA GLY A 2 -12.76 3.50 18.83
C GLY A 2 -12.08 3.99 17.56
N GLY A 3 -11.71 5.27 17.52
CA GLY A 3 -10.89 5.81 16.43
C GLY A 3 -9.53 5.13 16.45
N ALA A 4 -9.23 4.34 15.43
CA ALA A 4 -7.87 3.89 15.19
C ALA A 4 -7.01 5.15 15.05
N THR A 5 -6.14 5.40 16.02
CA THR A 5 -5.16 6.47 15.93
C THR A 5 -4.16 6.05 14.87
N SER A 6 -4.32 6.58 13.66
CA SER A 6 -3.42 6.39 12.53
C SER A 6 -1.96 6.49 13.00
N LYS A 7 -1.11 5.51 12.65
CA LYS A 7 0.33 5.43 13.04
C LYS A 7 1.08 6.76 12.84
N TYR A 8 0.60 7.59 11.91
CA TYR A 8 1.20 8.87 11.53
C TYR A 8 0.38 10.12 11.93
N SER A 9 -0.68 9.95 12.73
CA SER A 9 -1.55 11.06 13.17
C SER A 9 -0.79 12.12 13.99
N HIS A 10 0.33 11.74 14.61
CA HIS A 10 1.14 12.62 15.47
C HIS A 10 2.24 13.39 14.73
N ILE A 11 2.49 13.12 13.45
CA ILE A 11 3.60 13.76 12.71
C ILE A 11 3.19 15.17 12.29
N ALA A 12 3.79 16.23 12.82
CA ALA A 12 3.38 17.59 12.43
C ALA A 12 3.72 17.95 10.96
N ASN A 13 4.77 17.35 10.39
CA ASN A 13 5.27 17.70 9.07
C ASN A 13 4.63 16.83 7.95
N ASP A 14 4.03 17.48 6.96
CA ASP A 14 3.39 16.82 5.82
C ASP A 14 4.38 16.07 4.91
N PHE A 15 5.60 16.61 4.73
CA PHE A 15 6.65 15.95 3.95
C PHE A 15 7.08 14.65 4.61
N GLU A 16 7.32 14.71 5.92
CA GLU A 16 7.70 13.53 6.70
C GLU A 16 6.57 12.49 6.70
N LEU A 17 5.32 12.94 6.86
CA LEU A 17 4.14 12.08 6.76
C LEU A 17 4.10 11.35 5.41
N ALA A 18 4.16 12.08 4.29
CA ALA A 18 4.06 11.50 2.96
C ALA A 18 5.23 10.55 2.64
N ILE A 19 6.46 10.92 3.03
CA ILE A 19 7.65 10.11 2.78
C ILE A 19 7.62 8.83 3.61
N ARG A 20 7.35 8.90 4.91
CA ARG A 20 7.34 7.71 5.80
C ARG A 20 6.21 6.75 5.44
N SER A 21 5.01 7.28 5.23
CA SER A 21 3.87 6.46 4.81
C SER A 21 4.14 5.75 3.48
N SER A 22 4.69 6.46 2.49
CA SER A 22 5.04 5.86 1.20
C SER A 22 6.09 4.76 1.35
N LYS A 23 7.14 4.99 2.16
CA LYS A 23 8.18 3.97 2.42
C LYS A 23 7.62 2.69 3.03
N ASP A 24 6.68 2.78 3.99
CA ASP A 24 6.04 1.59 4.56
C ASP A 24 5.29 0.80 3.46
N LEU A 25 4.52 1.46 2.59
CA LEU A 25 3.81 0.78 1.49
C LEU A 25 4.78 0.18 0.46
N GLU A 26 5.81 0.94 0.08
CA GLU A 26 6.84 0.48 -0.86
C GLU A 26 7.56 -0.76 -0.34
N HIS A 27 7.81 -0.83 0.98
CA HIS A 27 8.42 -1.99 1.62
C HIS A 27 7.49 -3.20 1.56
N ILE A 28 6.21 -3.05 1.93
CA ILE A 28 5.24 -4.16 1.90
C ILE A 28 5.07 -4.70 0.47
N LEU A 29 4.93 -3.83 -0.53
CA LEU A 29 4.82 -4.24 -1.93
C LEU A 29 6.06 -5.00 -2.43
N ASP A 30 7.24 -4.58 -1.98
CA ASP A 30 8.52 -5.20 -2.34
C ASP A 30 8.65 -6.59 -1.72
N THR A 31 8.45 -6.69 -0.40
CA THR A 31 8.68 -7.93 0.35
C THR A 31 7.61 -8.99 0.08
N GLU A 32 6.35 -8.59 -0.06
CA GLU A 32 5.22 -9.53 -0.14
C GLU A 32 4.82 -9.86 -1.57
N LEU A 33 4.98 -8.90 -2.49
CA LEU A 33 4.53 -9.05 -3.88
C LEU A 33 5.69 -9.01 -4.88
N GLY A 34 6.92 -8.70 -4.45
CA GLY A 34 8.07 -8.59 -5.35
C GLY A 34 7.95 -7.41 -6.33
N ALA A 35 7.29 -6.32 -5.90
CA ALA A 35 7.03 -5.17 -6.77
C ALA A 35 8.33 -4.51 -7.25
N GLN A 36 8.39 -4.18 -8.55
CA GLN A 36 9.57 -3.53 -9.15
C GLN A 36 9.32 -2.03 -9.39
N GLY A 37 10.33 -1.21 -9.14
CA GLY A 37 10.27 0.24 -9.37
C GLY A 37 11.10 1.05 -8.39
N LYS A 38 11.40 2.31 -8.73
CA LYS A 38 12.17 3.23 -7.87
C LYS A 38 11.28 4.02 -6.91
N GLY A 39 10.01 4.21 -7.27
CA GLY A 39 9.02 4.86 -6.40
C GLY A 39 7.72 4.09 -6.28
N LEU A 40 6.90 4.51 -5.31
CA LEU A 40 5.58 3.94 -5.00
C LEU A 40 4.69 3.78 -6.25
N HIS A 41 4.64 4.77 -7.13
CA HIS A 41 3.83 4.70 -8.35
C HIS A 41 4.24 3.56 -9.28
N GLU A 42 5.55 3.39 -9.50
CA GLU A 42 6.08 2.33 -10.36
C GLU A 42 5.84 0.96 -9.74
N LYS A 43 6.09 0.83 -8.43
CA LYS A 43 5.83 -0.40 -7.68
C LYS A 43 4.37 -0.84 -7.75
N ILE A 44 3.42 0.10 -7.58
CA ILE A 44 1.99 -0.18 -7.73
C ILE A 44 1.69 -0.68 -9.14
N SER A 45 2.24 -0.02 -10.17
CA SER A 45 1.99 -0.38 -11.58
C SER A 45 2.56 -1.77 -11.90
N SER A 46 3.70 -2.14 -11.30
CA SER A 46 4.30 -3.48 -11.46
C SER A 46 3.41 -4.60 -10.91
N VAL A 47 2.54 -4.33 -9.94
CA VAL A 47 1.71 -5.35 -9.27
C VAL A 47 0.21 -5.07 -9.39
N GLU A 48 -0.19 -4.12 -10.24
CA GLU A 48 -1.59 -3.68 -10.36
C GLU A 48 -2.53 -4.81 -10.79
N THR A 49 -2.03 -5.75 -11.58
CA THR A 49 -2.78 -6.93 -12.04
C THR A 49 -3.04 -7.95 -10.93
N SER A 50 -2.25 -7.90 -9.85
CA SER A 50 -2.37 -8.78 -8.68
C SER A 50 -3.16 -8.16 -7.54
N LEU A 51 -3.56 -6.89 -7.65
CA LEU A 51 -4.23 -6.14 -6.60
C LEU A 51 -5.68 -5.78 -7.01
N PRO A 52 -6.60 -5.64 -6.05
CA PRO A 52 -7.95 -5.19 -6.35
C PRO A 52 -7.94 -3.75 -6.94
N PRO A 53 -8.79 -3.45 -7.92
CA PRO A 53 -8.76 -2.18 -8.66
C PRO A 53 -9.02 -0.96 -7.75
N ASP A 54 -9.88 -1.10 -6.74
CA ASP A 54 -10.13 -0.05 -5.74
C ASP A 54 -8.89 0.28 -4.90
N LEU A 55 -8.11 -0.73 -4.52
CA LEU A 55 -6.85 -0.54 -3.80
C LEU A 55 -5.83 0.19 -4.67
N VAL A 56 -5.65 -0.26 -5.92
CA VAL A 56 -4.74 0.38 -6.89
C VAL A 56 -5.10 1.86 -7.06
N ARG A 57 -6.40 2.17 -7.19
CA ARG A 57 -6.88 3.56 -7.31
C ARG A 57 -6.53 4.41 -6.09
N ASN A 58 -6.73 3.87 -4.88
CA ASN A 58 -6.39 4.57 -3.64
C ASN A 58 -4.87 4.78 -3.50
N MET A 59 -4.07 3.76 -3.81
CA MET A 59 -2.60 3.85 -3.75
C MET A 59 -2.03 4.81 -4.81
N ARG A 60 -2.60 4.84 -6.02
CA ARG A 60 -2.23 5.81 -7.07
C ARG A 60 -2.48 7.25 -6.60
N TYR A 61 -3.60 7.52 -5.92
CA TYR A 61 -3.87 8.83 -5.33
C TYR A 61 -2.79 9.24 -4.32
N LEU A 62 -2.38 8.34 -3.42
CA LEU A 62 -1.31 8.61 -2.45
C LEU A 62 0.02 8.89 -3.16
N ALA A 63 0.36 8.10 -4.19
CA ALA A 63 1.57 8.29 -4.99
C ALA A 63 1.56 9.63 -5.74
N THR A 64 0.41 10.07 -6.27
CA THR A 64 0.26 11.38 -6.90
C THR A 64 0.49 12.51 -5.90
N ILE A 65 -0.12 12.45 -4.70
CA ILE A 65 0.07 13.49 -3.69
C ILE A 65 1.53 13.54 -3.22
N ARG A 66 2.15 12.38 -2.94
CA ARG A 66 3.57 12.33 -2.59
C ARG A 66 4.45 12.91 -3.69
N ASN A 67 4.19 12.58 -4.96
CA ASN A 67 4.99 13.10 -6.06
C ASN A 67 4.84 14.61 -6.21
N LYS A 68 3.63 15.15 -6.09
CA LYS A 68 3.41 16.60 -6.07
C LYS A 68 4.13 17.26 -4.90
N LEU A 69 3.98 16.72 -3.69
CA LEU A 69 4.62 17.25 -2.49
C LEU A 69 6.14 17.24 -2.55
N VAL A 70 6.74 16.24 -3.18
CA VAL A 70 8.20 16.14 -3.26
C VAL A 70 8.79 16.90 -4.46
N HIS A 71 8.06 16.98 -5.57
CA HIS A 71 8.60 17.48 -6.85
C HIS A 71 8.04 18.82 -7.33
N GLU A 72 6.85 19.24 -6.89
CA GLU A 72 6.30 20.54 -7.27
C GLU A 72 6.68 21.61 -6.24
N HIS A 73 7.37 22.65 -6.72
CA HIS A 73 7.88 23.74 -5.87
C HIS A 73 6.76 24.50 -5.12
N ASP A 74 5.60 24.64 -5.74
CA ASP A 74 4.46 25.36 -5.17
C ASP A 74 3.55 24.46 -4.31
N PHE A 75 3.77 23.14 -4.28
CA PHE A 75 2.96 22.20 -3.52
C PHE A 75 3.65 21.80 -2.22
N ASN A 76 3.53 22.65 -1.19
CA ASN A 76 4.26 22.49 0.08
C ASN A 76 3.43 21.89 1.23
N LYS A 77 2.15 21.57 1.00
CA LYS A 77 1.22 21.08 2.04
C LYS A 77 0.24 20.08 1.47
N ILE A 78 -0.19 19.14 2.31
CA ILE A 78 -1.26 18.20 1.94
C ILE A 78 -2.61 18.91 2.16
N PRO A 79 -3.41 19.15 1.09
CA PRO A 79 -4.64 19.94 1.20
C PRO A 79 -5.70 19.28 2.10
N GLU A 80 -5.81 17.95 2.04
CA GLU A 80 -6.77 17.18 2.82
C GLU A 80 -6.03 16.09 3.63
N ARG A 81 -5.29 16.51 4.65
CA ARG A 81 -4.47 15.62 5.46
C ARG A 81 -5.25 14.45 6.08
N GLN A 82 -6.44 14.72 6.62
CA GLN A 82 -7.33 13.71 7.19
C GLN A 82 -7.72 12.64 6.15
N LYS A 83 -8.06 13.08 4.93
CA LYS A 83 -8.43 12.19 3.82
C LYS A 83 -7.22 11.38 3.33
N PHE A 84 -6.05 11.99 3.29
CA PHE A 84 -4.81 11.29 2.97
C PHE A 84 -4.53 10.16 3.97
N LEU A 85 -4.62 10.45 5.27
CA LEU A 85 -4.46 9.44 6.33
C LEU A 85 -5.51 8.33 6.22
N ALA A 86 -6.79 8.68 6.09
CA ALA A 86 -7.86 7.70 5.94
C ALA A 86 -7.65 6.80 4.70
N LYS A 87 -7.24 7.38 3.57
CA LYS A 87 -6.93 6.62 2.35
C LYS A 87 -5.71 5.72 2.53
N PHE A 88 -4.69 6.21 3.24
CA PHE A 88 -3.49 5.43 3.55
C PHE A 88 -3.83 4.22 4.43
N GLU A 89 -4.61 4.41 5.49
CA GLU A 89 -5.03 3.35 6.39
C GLU A 89 -5.87 2.31 5.66
N GLN A 90 -6.87 2.76 4.91
CA GLN A 90 -7.70 1.88 4.10
C GLN A 90 -6.85 1.06 3.12
N SER A 91 -5.92 1.71 2.41
CA SER A 91 -5.02 1.01 1.48
C SER A 91 -4.13 0.00 2.18
N THR A 92 -3.66 0.30 3.39
CA THR A 92 -2.81 -0.61 4.18
C THR A 92 -3.60 -1.84 4.64
N ILE A 93 -4.84 -1.65 5.09
CA ILE A 93 -5.73 -2.74 5.50
C ILE A 93 -6.06 -3.63 4.30
N ASP A 94 -6.50 -3.02 3.20
CA ASP A 94 -6.84 -3.75 1.98
C ASP A 94 -5.64 -4.47 1.38
N LEU A 95 -4.45 -3.87 1.42
CA LEU A 95 -3.22 -4.49 0.96
C LEU A 95 -2.86 -5.71 1.80
N LYS A 96 -2.88 -5.58 3.14
CA LYS A 96 -2.64 -6.71 4.04
C LYS A 96 -3.63 -7.84 3.81
N LYS A 97 -4.92 -7.51 3.68
CA LYS A 97 -5.96 -8.49 3.38
C LYS A 97 -5.69 -9.21 2.05
N ALA A 98 -5.37 -8.48 0.99
CA ALA A 98 -5.03 -9.07 -0.31
C ALA A 98 -3.80 -10.00 -0.23
N ILE A 99 -2.80 -9.65 0.58
CA ILE A 99 -1.63 -10.49 0.83
C ILE A 99 -2.02 -11.76 1.60
N GLU A 100 -2.84 -11.65 2.64
CA GLU A 100 -3.32 -12.82 3.40
C GLU A 100 -4.17 -13.76 2.55
N ASP A 101 -5.08 -13.21 1.74
CA ASP A 101 -5.88 -14.00 0.80
C ASP A 101 -4.99 -14.74 -0.20
N ARG A 102 -3.91 -14.09 -0.68
CA ARG A 102 -2.91 -14.71 -1.57
C ARG A 102 -2.10 -15.81 -0.87
N ARG A 103 -1.69 -15.59 0.38
CA ARG A 103 -0.99 -16.61 1.19
C ARG A 103 -1.89 -17.83 1.42
N ARG A 104 -3.18 -17.60 1.71
CA ARG A 104 -4.17 -18.67 1.87
C ARG A 104 -4.37 -19.46 0.57
N ALA A 105 -4.45 -18.79 -0.57
CA ALA A 105 -4.56 -19.44 -1.88
C ALA A 105 -3.32 -20.29 -2.23
N ARG A 106 -2.12 -19.87 -1.83
CA ARG A 106 -0.89 -20.67 -2.00
C ARG A 106 -0.84 -21.89 -1.08
N GLY A 107 -1.22 -21.75 0.19
CA GLY A 107 -1.16 -22.84 1.17
C GLY A 107 -2.13 -24.01 0.92
N VAL A 108 -3.18 -23.81 0.12
CA VAL A 108 -4.13 -24.88 -0.25
C VAL A 108 -3.58 -25.79 -1.35
N ASN A 109 -2.60 -25.34 -2.15
CA ASN A 109 -2.11 -26.08 -3.32
C ASN A 109 -0.97 -27.07 -3.01
N GLU A 110 -0.50 -27.15 -1.75
CA GLU A 110 0.56 -28.09 -1.31
C GLU A 110 0.01 -29.36 -0.63
N SER A 111 -1.31 -29.57 -0.57
CA SER A 111 -1.93 -30.72 0.13
C SER A 111 -2.73 -31.66 -0.78
N SER A 112 -2.43 -31.72 -2.08
CA SER A 112 -3.08 -32.65 -3.02
C SER A 112 -2.09 -33.19 -4.05
N GLY A 113 -1.07 -33.91 -3.57
CA GLY A 113 -0.07 -34.58 -4.42
C GLY A 113 0.40 -35.94 -3.90
N GLY A 114 -0.27 -36.52 -2.90
CA GLY A 114 0.13 -37.78 -2.27
C GLY A 114 -1.01 -38.78 -2.18
N CYS A 115 -1.54 -39.24 -3.32
CA CYS A 115 -2.39 -40.42 -3.37
C CYS A 115 -2.21 -41.18 -4.70
N ILE A 116 -1.37 -42.21 -4.68
CA ILE A 116 -1.46 -43.47 -5.45
C ILE A 116 -0.75 -44.51 -4.56
N ILE A 117 -1.43 -45.27 -3.68
CA ILE A 117 -2.24 -46.50 -3.90
C ILE A 117 -1.36 -47.76 -4.08
N CYS A 118 -1.49 -48.64 -3.07
CA CYS A 118 -1.31 -50.10 -2.98
C CYS A 118 -0.06 -50.78 -3.55
#